data_AF-A0A833J6H7-F1
#
_entry.id   AF-A0A833J6H7-F1
#
_cell.length_a   1.000
_cell.length_b   1.000
_cell.length_c   1.000
_cell.angle_alpha   90.00
_cell.angle_beta   90.00
_cell.angle_gamma   90.00
#
_symmetry.space_group_name_H-M   'P 1'
#
loop_
_entity.id
_entity.type
_entity.pdbx_description
1 polymer ?
#
loop_
_entity_poly.entity_id
_entity_poly.type
_entity_poly.pdbx_seq_one_letter_code
_entity_poly.pdbx_strand_id
1 'polypeptide(L)'
;MAEEETVDPVRAVEMRLRARLAVVERTAWFGFVQAMRARPEETQAFIEAERARCQEGFGSGAWARDLTAAERALLGAEVDAGLAQLVEDARAEIGEAP
;
A
#
# COMPACT_ATOMS: atom_id res chain seq x y z
N MET A 1 43.82 2.24 -1.84
CA MET A 1 42.99 1.32 -1.06
C MET A 1 41.67 2.02 -0.85
N ALA A 2 40.57 1.48 -1.36
CA ALA A 2 39.26 2.06 -1.07
C ALA A 2 39.01 1.82 0.43
N GLU A 3 38.79 2.88 1.20
CA GLU A 3 38.30 2.74 2.57
C GLU A 3 37.03 1.89 2.51
N GLU A 4 36.94 0.83 3.31
CA GLU A 4 35.69 0.09 3.48
C GLU A 4 34.67 1.06 4.07
N GLU A 5 33.80 1.57 3.21
CA GLU A 5 32.70 2.44 3.61
C GLU A 5 31.72 1.60 4.44
N THR A 6 31.86 1.66 5.76
CA THR A 6 30.98 0.95 6.68
C THR A 6 29.69 1.75 6.85
N VAL A 7 28.54 1.08 6.68
CA VAL A 7 27.23 1.72 6.92
C VAL A 7 27.08 2.00 8.41
N ASP A 8 26.79 3.26 8.75
CA ASP A 8 26.44 3.69 10.10
C ASP A 8 25.36 2.77 10.73
N PRO A 9 25.52 2.32 12.00
CA PRO A 9 24.57 1.38 12.61
C PRO A 9 23.12 1.88 12.67
N VAL A 10 22.89 3.19 12.88
CA VAL A 10 21.54 3.77 12.90
C VAL A 10 20.95 3.73 11.49
N ARG A 11 21.76 4.12 10.49
CA ARG A 11 21.37 4.02 9.08
C ARG A 11 21.07 2.59 8.65
N ALA A 12 21.81 1.61 9.18
CA ALA A 12 21.57 0.19 8.91
C ALA A 12 20.20 -0.28 9.43
N VAL A 13 19.71 0.25 10.56
CA VAL A 13 18.35 -0.05 11.05
C VAL A 13 17.28 0.46 10.09
N GLU A 14 17.42 1.70 9.61
CA GLU A 14 16.50 2.24 8.61
C GLU A 14 16.54 1.45 7.31
N MET A 15 17.72 1.07 6.82
CA MET A 15 17.88 0.25 5.62
C MET A 15 17.17 -1.09 5.78
N ARG A 16 17.30 -1.75 6.93
CA ARG A 16 16.61 -3.02 7.21
C ARG A 16 15.09 -2.84 7.27
N LEU A 17 14.61 -1.75 7.84
CA LEU A 17 13.17 -1.46 7.84
C LEU A 17 12.65 -1.23 6.41
N ARG A 18 13.34 -0.42 5.62
CA ARG A 18 13.02 -0.19 4.20
C ARG A 18 13.02 -1.50 3.41
N ALA A 19 14.04 -2.34 3.60
CA ALA A 19 14.11 -3.65 2.96
C ALA A 19 12.92 -4.54 3.36
N ARG A 20 12.53 -4.55 4.64
CA ARG A 20 11.37 -5.31 5.10
C ARG A 20 10.06 -4.81 4.50
N LEU A 21 9.86 -3.50 4.42
CA LEU A 21 8.69 -2.91 3.77
C LEU A 21 8.64 -3.31 2.28
N ALA A 22 9.75 -3.16 1.56
CA ALA A 22 9.84 -3.56 0.16
C ALA A 22 9.52 -5.05 -0.05
N VAL A 23 9.99 -5.94 0.84
CA VAL A 23 9.69 -7.38 0.76
C VAL A 23 8.18 -7.64 0.94
N VAL A 24 7.56 -6.99 1.93
CA VAL A 24 6.12 -7.13 2.18
C VAL A 24 5.31 -6.60 1.01
N GLU A 25 5.65 -5.41 0.51
CA GLU A 25 4.99 -4.78 -0.64
C GLU A 25 5.07 -5.68 -1.88
N ARG A 26 6.25 -6.23 -2.20
CA ARG A 26 6.41 -7.13 -3.35
C ARG A 26 5.63 -8.44 -3.20
N THR A 27 5.57 -8.97 -1.98
CA THR A 27 4.81 -10.21 -1.70
C THR A 27 3.31 -9.96 -1.81
N ALA A 28 2.82 -8.86 -1.25
CA ALA A 28 1.43 -8.44 -1.35
C ALA A 28 1.04 -8.18 -2.81
N TRP A 29 1.88 -7.47 -3.57
CA TRP A 29 1.70 -7.23 -4.99
C TRP A 29 1.58 -8.53 -5.79
N PHE A 30 2.49 -9.48 -5.57
CA PHE A 30 2.42 -10.78 -6.23
C PHE A 30 1.08 -11.48 -5.95
N GLY A 31 0.67 -11.55 -4.68
CA GLY A 31 -0.62 -12.15 -4.31
C GLY A 31 -1.81 -11.44 -4.94
N PHE A 32 -1.79 -10.10 -4.97
CA PHE A 32 -2.84 -9.28 -5.57
C PHE A 32 -2.97 -9.51 -7.08
N VAL A 33 -1.85 -9.50 -7.81
CA VAL A 33 -1.84 -9.79 -9.25
C VAL A 33 -2.36 -11.20 -9.54
N GLN A 34 -1.99 -12.20 -8.71
CA GLN A 34 -2.55 -13.55 -8.87
C GLN A 34 -4.06 -13.59 -8.62
N ALA A 35 -4.56 -12.86 -7.64
CA ALA A 35 -6.00 -12.73 -7.39
C ALA A 35 -6.72 -12.06 -8.56
N MET A 36 -6.17 -10.96 -9.09
CA MET A 36 -6.69 -10.26 -10.27
C MET A 36 -6.72 -11.16 -11.52
N ARG A 37 -5.67 -11.98 -11.76
CA ARG A 37 -5.68 -12.96 -12.87
C ARG A 37 -6.75 -14.04 -12.70
N ALA A 38 -6.97 -14.50 -11.48
CA ALA A 38 -7.87 -15.61 -11.21
C ALA A 38 -9.34 -15.17 -11.20
N ARG A 39 -9.63 -14.01 -10.59
CA ARG A 39 -10.98 -13.50 -10.32
C ARG A 39 -10.98 -11.96 -10.33
N PRO A 40 -10.86 -11.32 -11.51
CA PRO A 40 -10.66 -9.88 -11.62
C PRO A 40 -11.82 -9.08 -11.02
N GLU A 41 -13.06 -9.41 -11.39
CA GLU A 41 -14.26 -8.70 -10.93
C GLU A 41 -14.47 -8.81 -9.41
N GLU A 42 -14.36 -10.02 -8.85
CA GLU A 42 -14.48 -10.23 -7.40
C GLU A 42 -13.37 -9.50 -6.62
N THR A 43 -12.15 -9.53 -7.14
CA THR A 43 -11.00 -8.89 -6.49
C THR A 43 -11.15 -7.37 -6.52
N GLN A 44 -11.61 -6.80 -7.64
CA GLN A 44 -11.91 -5.38 -7.72
C GLN A 44 -13.04 -4.96 -6.77
N ALA A 45 -14.16 -5.70 -6.76
CA ALA A 45 -15.27 -5.43 -5.85
C ALA A 45 -14.83 -5.49 -4.37
N PHE A 46 -13.92 -6.40 -4.04
CA PHE A 46 -13.32 -6.45 -2.70
C PHE A 46 -12.52 -5.18 -2.38
N ILE A 47 -11.67 -4.71 -3.31
CA ILE A 47 -10.90 -3.46 -3.11
C ILE A 47 -11.81 -2.25 -3.00
N GLU A 48 -12.87 -2.15 -3.81
CA GLU A 48 -13.86 -1.08 -3.70
C GLU A 48 -14.56 -1.09 -2.33
N ALA A 49 -14.87 -2.27 -1.79
CA ALA A 49 -15.42 -2.39 -0.44
C ALA A 49 -14.41 -1.98 0.65
N GLU A 50 -13.12 -2.28 0.47
CA GLU A 50 -12.05 -1.80 1.38
C GLU A 50 -11.91 -0.28 1.31
N ARG A 51 -11.97 0.31 0.11
CA ARG A 51 -11.94 1.78 -0.08
C ARG A 51 -13.04 2.46 0.74
N ALA A 52 -14.27 1.96 0.66
CA ALA A 52 -15.38 2.46 1.45
C ALA A 52 -15.13 2.30 2.96
N ARG A 53 -14.66 1.13 3.41
CA ARG A 53 -14.31 0.89 4.82
C ARG A 53 -13.22 1.83 5.33
N CYS A 54 -12.20 2.09 4.52
CA CYS A 54 -11.13 3.01 4.86
C CYS A 54 -11.68 4.42 5.06
N GLN A 55 -12.46 4.95 4.11
CA GLN A 55 -13.06 6.28 4.22
C GLN A 55 -13.90 6.44 5.52
N GLU A 56 -14.71 5.44 5.85
CA GLU A 56 -15.50 5.42 7.09
C GLU A 56 -14.62 5.27 8.35
N GLY A 57 -13.65 4.35 8.31
CA GLY A 57 -12.77 4.01 9.42
C GLY A 57 -11.83 5.14 9.83
N PHE A 58 -11.27 5.86 8.85
CA PHE A 58 -10.49 7.08 9.09
C PHE A 58 -11.36 8.21 9.67
N GLY A 59 -12.65 8.27 9.34
CA GLY A 59 -13.58 9.21 9.98
C GLY A 59 -13.91 8.86 11.45
N SER A 60 -13.82 7.59 11.83
CA SER A 60 -14.40 7.05 13.08
C SER A 60 -13.63 7.36 14.37
N GLY A 61 -12.43 7.94 14.31
CA GLY A 61 -11.59 8.24 15.49
C GLY A 61 -11.10 7.02 16.28
N ALA A 62 -11.52 5.80 15.93
CA ALA A 62 -11.02 4.57 16.51
C ALA A 62 -9.58 4.27 16.06
N TRP A 63 -9.24 4.68 14.84
CA TRP A 63 -7.94 4.55 14.19
C TRP A 63 -7.23 5.91 14.10
N ALA A 64 -5.89 5.92 14.11
CA ALA A 64 -5.08 7.13 14.02
C ALA A 64 -5.52 8.22 15.03
N ARG A 65 -5.56 7.84 16.31
CA ARG A 65 -6.05 8.69 17.43
C ARG A 65 -5.14 9.89 17.71
N ASP A 66 -3.89 9.77 17.32
CA ASP A 66 -2.86 10.80 17.38
C ASP A 66 -3.07 11.91 16.33
N LEU A 67 -3.87 11.66 15.29
CA LEU A 67 -4.14 12.62 14.23
C LEU A 67 -5.30 13.57 14.57
N THR A 68 -5.26 14.76 13.99
CA THR A 68 -6.40 15.67 13.92
C THR A 68 -7.45 15.16 12.93
N ALA A 69 -8.65 15.75 12.94
CA ALA A 69 -9.69 15.40 11.97
C ALA A 69 -9.26 15.68 10.51
N ALA A 70 -8.53 16.77 10.27
CA ALA A 70 -8.02 17.11 8.94
C ALA A 70 -6.96 16.11 8.46
N GLU A 71 -6.03 15.70 9.34
CA GLU A 71 -5.02 14.69 9.00
C GLU A 71 -5.63 13.32 8.76
N ARG A 72 -6.67 12.91 9.52
CA ARG A 72 -7.41 11.68 9.22
C ARG A 72 -8.14 11.73 7.88
N ALA A 73 -8.73 12.87 7.54
CA ALA A 73 -9.37 13.06 6.24
C ALA A 73 -8.34 12.96 5.09
N LEU A 74 -7.17 13.59 5.24
CA LEU A 74 -6.08 13.48 4.28
C LEU A 74 -5.59 12.03 4.16
N LEU A 75 -5.33 11.35 5.27
CA LEU A 75 -4.89 9.95 5.28
C LEU A 75 -5.91 9.05 4.58
N GLY A 76 -7.21 9.25 4.83
CA GLY A 76 -8.26 8.52 4.15
C GLY A 76 -8.30 8.76 2.64
N ALA A 77 -8.10 10.01 2.20
CA ALA A 77 -8.04 10.35 0.77
C ALA A 77 -6.81 9.72 0.08
N GLU A 78 -5.64 9.75 0.73
CA GLU A 78 -4.42 9.13 0.21
C GLU A 78 -4.54 7.60 0.09
N VAL A 79 -5.15 6.95 1.10
CA VAL A 79 -5.41 5.51 1.04
C VAL A 79 -6.42 5.17 -0.06
N ASP A 80 -7.47 5.97 -0.21
CA ASP A 80 -8.45 5.78 -1.28
C ASP A 80 -7.81 5.89 -2.68
N ALA A 81 -7.03 6.94 -2.90
CA ALA A 81 -6.31 7.16 -4.15
C ALA A 81 -5.32 6.03 -4.43
N GLY A 82 -4.57 5.59 -3.41
CA GLY A 82 -3.62 4.49 -3.53
C GLY A 82 -4.29 3.15 -3.89
N LEU A 83 -5.43 2.83 -3.26
CA LEU A 83 -6.20 1.62 -3.58
C LEU A 83 -6.82 1.68 -4.98
N ALA A 84 -7.28 2.85 -5.42
CA ALA A 84 -7.76 3.05 -6.79
C ALA A 84 -6.64 2.80 -7.80
N GLN A 85 -5.47 3.42 -7.61
CA GLN A 85 -4.32 3.25 -8.49
C GLN A 85 -3.82 1.81 -8.52
N LEU A 86 -3.85 1.11 -7.38
CA LEU A 86 -3.43 -0.28 -7.28
C LEU A 86 -4.18 -1.21 -8.24
N VAL A 87 -5.50 -0.99 -8.42
CA VAL A 87 -6.33 -1.76 -9.35
C VAL A 87 -5.93 -1.48 -10.79
N GLU A 88 -5.71 -0.22 -11.14
CA GLU A 88 -5.28 0.18 -12.49
C GLU A 88 -3.91 -0.41 -12.85
N ASP A 89 -2.95 -0.33 -11.92
CA ASP A 89 -1.63 -0.92 -12.09
C ASP A 89 -1.71 -2.43 -12.31
N ALA A 90 -2.62 -3.12 -11.59
CA ALA A 90 -2.76 -4.56 -11.72
C ALA A 90 -3.42 -4.95 -13.04
N ARG A 91 -4.41 -4.20 -13.51
CA ARG A 91 -5.01 -4.37 -14.83
C ARG A 91 -3.97 -4.24 -15.94
N ALA A 92 -3.14 -3.20 -15.87
CA ALA A 92 -2.03 -3.01 -16.80
C ALA A 92 -1.04 -4.19 -16.78
N GLU A 93 -0.66 -4.68 -15.59
CA GLU A 93 0.26 -5.81 -15.41
C GLU A 93 -0.30 -7.14 -15.94
N ILE A 94 -1.62 -7.36 -15.88
CA ILE A 94 -2.25 -8.59 -16.41
C ILE A 94 -2.61 -8.49 -17.90
N GLY A 95 -2.34 -7.35 -18.54
CA GLY A 95 -2.59 -7.12 -19.96
C GLY A 95 -4.01 -6.69 -20.30
N GLU A 96 -4.80 -6.29 -19.31
CA GLU A 96 -6.07 -5.60 -19.49
C GLU A 96 -5.77 -4.10 -19.67
N ALA A 97 -5.45 -3.69 -20.89
CA ALA A 97 -5.36 -2.28 -21.24
C ALA A 97 -6.77 -1.63 -21.17
N PRO A 98 -6.88 -0.34 -20.80
CA PRO A 98 -8.15 0.36 -20.62
C PRO A 98 -9.00 0.42 -21.90
#